data_AF-A0A1F6IV92-F1
#
_entry.id   AF-A0A1F6IV92-F1
#
_cell.length_a   1.000
_cell.length_b   1.000
_cell.length_c   1.000
_cell.angle_alpha   90.00
_cell.angle_beta   90.00
_cell.angle_gamma   90.00
#
_symmetry.space_group_name_H-M   'P 1'
#
loop_
_entity.id
_entity.type
_entity.pdbx_description
1 polymer ?
#
loop_
_entity_poly.entity_id
_entity_poly.type
_entity_poly.pdbx_seq_one_letter_code
_entity_poly.pdbx_strand_id
1 'polypeptide(L)'
;MIDYSIELAHVYADESIRDEQIRSLVEGARIIKELSTSSKSFSVSILIDDYSVPTFTVDTNRLIDLAKSHGILIDFIVKEARLSAVADLFLKEINPGVLSTEEFPKAGKHSLVLTNKGEKIGIRDYFSGHQKNTCASLIAVWQLARLGVYELEKETFIKRSEKPFSAARTITVLPEKYRESENKATIILKNSNFAHLVDKIEHVFF
;
A
#
# COMPACT_ATOMS: atom_id res chain seq x y z
N MET A 1 14.63 -5.56 13.29
CA MET A 1 13.98 -4.68 12.29
C MET A 1 15.04 -4.30 11.28
N ILE A 2 14.71 -4.32 9.99
CA ILE A 2 15.64 -3.92 8.91
C ILE A 2 15.53 -2.42 8.63
N ASP A 3 16.44 -1.86 7.85
CA ASP A 3 16.44 -0.42 7.55
C ASP A 3 15.24 -0.04 6.67
N TYR A 4 15.01 -0.77 5.57
CA TYR A 4 13.97 -0.42 4.57
C TYR A 4 13.03 -1.58 4.21
N SER A 5 11.76 -1.26 4.00
CA SER A 5 10.78 -2.14 3.34
C SER A 5 10.36 -1.50 2.03
N ILE A 6 10.67 -2.16 0.91
CA ILE A 6 10.47 -1.64 -0.44
C ILE A 6 9.24 -2.29 -1.06
N GLU A 7 8.33 -1.49 -1.59
CA GLU A 7 7.28 -1.95 -2.49
C GLU A 7 7.68 -1.61 -3.93
N LEU A 8 7.74 -2.62 -4.79
CA LEU A 8 8.19 -2.47 -6.17
C LEU A 8 7.06 -2.42 -7.20
N ALA A 9 5.86 -2.86 -6.85
CA ALA A 9 4.74 -2.79 -7.77
C ALA A 9 3.44 -2.92 -6.99
N HIS A 10 2.47 -2.09 -7.40
CA HIS A 10 1.05 -2.26 -7.12
C HIS A 10 0.44 -2.86 -8.40
N VAL A 11 0.02 -4.12 -8.34
CA VAL A 11 -0.49 -4.85 -9.51
C VAL A 11 -1.93 -5.22 -9.28
N TYR A 12 -2.83 -4.76 -10.14
CA TYR A 12 -4.22 -5.20 -10.13
C TYR A 12 -4.30 -6.69 -10.45
N ALA A 13 -5.06 -7.43 -9.65
CA ALA A 13 -5.14 -8.89 -9.77
C ALA A 13 -5.79 -9.37 -11.09
N ASP A 14 -6.48 -8.50 -11.83
CA ASP A 14 -7.08 -8.76 -13.15
C ASP A 14 -6.25 -8.21 -14.33
N GLU A 15 -5.06 -7.66 -14.08
CA GLU A 15 -4.19 -7.13 -15.13
C GLU A 15 -3.10 -8.12 -15.56
N SER A 16 -2.69 -8.03 -16.82
CA SER A 16 -1.46 -8.64 -17.30
C SER A 16 -0.27 -7.76 -16.91
N ILE A 17 0.92 -8.37 -16.81
CA ILE A 17 2.18 -7.62 -16.63
C ILE A 17 2.41 -6.76 -17.87
N ARG A 18 2.55 -5.44 -17.66
CA ARG A 18 2.76 -4.42 -18.70
C ARG A 18 4.07 -3.68 -18.47
N ASP A 19 4.37 -2.74 -19.37
CA ASP A 19 5.56 -1.87 -19.32
C ASP A 19 5.69 -1.11 -18.00
N GLU A 20 4.56 -0.82 -17.36
CA GLU A 20 4.49 -0.19 -16.06
C GLU A 20 5.21 -1.00 -14.97
N GLN A 21 4.90 -2.29 -14.85
CA GLN A 21 5.56 -3.16 -13.87
C GLN A 21 7.03 -3.37 -14.21
N ILE A 22 7.39 -3.45 -15.50
CA ILE A 22 8.79 -3.50 -15.93
C ILE A 22 9.52 -2.24 -15.45
N ARG A 23 8.94 -1.06 -15.65
CA ARG A 23 9.56 0.20 -15.27
C ARG A 23 9.70 0.33 -13.75
N SER A 24 8.73 -0.14 -12.96
CA SER A 24 8.91 -0.20 -11.51
C SER A 24 10.06 -1.13 -11.08
N LEU A 25 10.26 -2.26 -11.78
CA LEU A 25 11.41 -3.14 -11.51
C LEU A 25 12.74 -2.49 -11.86
N VAL A 26 12.82 -1.71 -12.95
CA VAL A 26 14.03 -0.97 -13.31
C VAL A 26 14.38 0.08 -12.24
N GLU A 27 13.41 0.90 -11.83
CA GLU A 27 13.62 1.89 -10.76
C GLU A 27 13.93 1.20 -9.41
N GLY A 28 13.24 0.09 -9.13
CA GLY A 28 13.49 -0.76 -7.98
C GLY A 28 14.91 -1.28 -7.91
N ALA A 29 15.43 -1.79 -9.02
CA ALA A 29 16.81 -2.30 -9.12
C ALA A 29 17.83 -1.19 -8.82
N ARG A 30 17.58 0.04 -9.29
CA ARG A 30 18.42 1.20 -8.99
C ARG A 30 18.45 1.49 -7.49
N ILE A 31 17.29 1.58 -6.84
CA ILE A 31 17.17 1.84 -5.39
C ILE A 31 17.84 0.72 -4.58
N ILE A 32 17.60 -0.54 -4.94
CA ILE A 32 18.21 -1.71 -4.30
C ILE A 32 19.73 -1.64 -4.38
N LYS A 33 20.28 -1.24 -5.54
CA LYS A 33 21.71 -1.05 -5.73
C LYS A 33 22.27 0.04 -4.83
N GLU A 34 21.61 1.20 -4.77
CA GLU A 34 21.99 2.32 -3.90
C GLU A 34 22.00 1.94 -2.41
N LEU A 35 20.97 1.23 -1.95
CA LEU A 35 20.88 0.73 -0.57
C LEU A 35 21.96 -0.31 -0.28
N SER A 36 22.23 -1.21 -1.22
CA SER A 36 23.28 -2.23 -1.08
C SER A 36 24.67 -1.59 -0.99
N THR A 37 24.98 -0.60 -1.84
CA THR A 37 26.23 0.17 -1.79
C THR A 37 26.39 0.91 -0.46
N SER A 38 25.28 1.35 0.13
CA SER A 38 25.25 2.03 1.44
C SER A 38 25.16 1.06 2.63
N SER A 39 25.30 -0.26 2.39
CA SER A 39 25.19 -1.32 3.42
C SER A 39 23.90 -1.25 4.24
N LYS A 40 22.80 -0.82 3.61
CA LYS A 40 21.47 -0.80 4.23
C LYS A 40 20.77 -2.13 4.02
N SER A 41 20.17 -2.66 5.09
CA SER A 41 19.35 -3.86 5.05
C SER A 41 17.94 -3.55 4.51
N PHE A 42 17.42 -4.39 3.64
CA PHE A 42 16.09 -4.18 3.07
C PHE A 42 15.35 -5.48 2.74
N SER A 43 14.02 -5.38 2.70
CA SER A 43 13.13 -6.39 2.15
C SER A 43 12.33 -5.82 0.99
N VAL A 44 11.90 -6.70 0.10
CA VAL A 44 11.22 -6.34 -1.14
C VAL A 44 9.85 -7.02 -1.20
N SER A 45 8.83 -6.22 -1.48
CA SER A 45 7.44 -6.64 -1.53
C SER A 45 6.78 -6.23 -2.85
N ILE A 46 5.77 -7.01 -3.23
CA ILE A 46 4.81 -6.66 -4.28
C ILE A 46 3.43 -6.64 -3.62
N LEU A 47 2.65 -5.59 -3.87
CA LEU A 47 1.26 -5.49 -3.47
C LEU A 47 0.37 -5.91 -4.65
N ILE A 48 -0.47 -6.92 -4.42
CA ILE A 48 -1.48 -7.38 -5.37
C ILE A 48 -2.82 -6.81 -4.92
N ASP A 49 -3.40 -5.95 -5.74
CA ASP A 49 -4.73 -5.40 -5.52
C ASP A 49 -5.78 -6.39 -5.99
N ASP A 50 -6.23 -7.21 -5.05
CA ASP A 50 -7.33 -8.17 -5.21
C ASP A 50 -8.62 -7.69 -4.53
N TYR A 51 -8.71 -6.42 -4.14
CA TYR A 51 -9.80 -5.95 -3.27
C TYR A 51 -11.13 -5.80 -4.00
N SER A 52 -11.11 -5.50 -5.29
CA SER A 52 -12.32 -5.16 -6.06
C SER A 52 -12.45 -5.89 -7.39
N VAL A 53 -11.64 -6.92 -7.64
CA VAL A 53 -11.62 -7.61 -8.92
C VAL A 53 -12.52 -8.86 -8.91
N PRO A 54 -13.30 -9.10 -9.98
CA PRO A 54 -14.13 -10.29 -10.09
C PRO A 54 -13.34 -11.55 -10.48
N THR A 55 -12.14 -11.37 -11.06
CA THR A 55 -11.31 -12.44 -11.60
C THR A 55 -9.84 -12.23 -11.24
N PHE A 56 -9.15 -13.32 -10.92
CA PHE A 56 -7.71 -13.30 -10.66
C PHE A 56 -6.98 -13.83 -11.90
N THR A 57 -6.32 -12.95 -12.65
CA THR A 57 -5.57 -13.29 -13.87
C THR A 57 -4.08 -12.97 -13.76
N VAL A 58 -3.65 -12.29 -12.71
CA VAL A 58 -2.23 -11.99 -12.46
C VAL A 58 -1.42 -13.29 -12.33
N ASP A 59 -0.38 -13.42 -13.15
CA ASP A 59 0.62 -14.48 -13.02
C ASP A 59 1.75 -13.97 -12.10
N THR A 60 1.61 -14.24 -10.81
CA THR A 60 2.59 -13.83 -9.80
C THR A 60 3.95 -14.49 -10.02
N ASN A 61 4.00 -15.72 -10.55
CA ASN A 61 5.26 -16.40 -10.83
C ASN A 61 6.02 -15.70 -11.96
N ARG A 62 5.31 -15.31 -13.02
CA ARG A 62 5.92 -14.51 -14.11
C ARG A 62 6.46 -13.18 -13.61
N LEU A 63 5.78 -12.50 -12.69
CA LEU A 63 6.26 -11.25 -12.11
C LEU A 63 7.53 -11.45 -11.26
N ILE A 64 7.59 -12.55 -10.51
CA ILE A 64 8.77 -12.95 -9.73
C ILE A 64 9.95 -13.27 -10.65
N ASP A 65 9.72 -14.01 -11.73
CA ASP A 65 10.77 -14.36 -12.69
C ASP A 65 11.28 -13.12 -13.43
N LEU A 66 10.39 -12.18 -13.75
CA LEU A 66 10.75 -10.88 -14.30
C LEU A 66 11.54 -10.02 -13.29
N ALA A 67 11.17 -10.01 -12.02
CA ALA A 67 11.95 -9.34 -10.98
C ALA A 67 13.36 -9.96 -10.86
N LYS A 68 13.45 -11.30 -10.87
CA LYS A 68 14.73 -12.01 -10.87
C LYS A 68 15.61 -11.68 -12.05
N SER A 69 15.05 -11.52 -13.25
CA SER A 69 15.84 -11.14 -14.44
C SER A 69 16.43 -9.72 -14.33
N HIS A 70 15.89 -8.89 -13.45
CA HIS A 70 16.43 -7.57 -13.08
C HIS A 70 17.30 -7.60 -11.81
N GLY A 71 17.69 -8.80 -11.33
CA GLY A 71 18.53 -8.97 -10.15
C GLY A 71 17.81 -8.73 -8.82
N ILE A 72 16.48 -8.76 -8.82
CA ILE A 72 15.65 -8.49 -7.64
C ILE A 72 15.09 -9.81 -7.10
N LEU A 73 15.26 -10.02 -5.79
CA LEU A 73 14.61 -11.10 -5.07
C LEU A 73 13.41 -10.56 -4.30
N ILE A 74 12.21 -11.02 -4.65
CA ILE A 74 10.98 -10.69 -3.93
C ILE A 74 10.90 -11.51 -2.65
N ASP A 75 10.81 -10.81 -1.52
CA ASP A 75 10.72 -11.40 -0.18
C ASP A 75 9.24 -11.67 0.20
N PHE A 76 8.33 -10.81 -0.23
CA PHE A 76 6.91 -10.86 0.12
C PHE A 76 5.98 -10.56 -1.07
N ILE A 77 4.87 -11.29 -1.15
CA ILE A 77 3.74 -10.93 -2.02
C ILE A 77 2.53 -10.73 -1.12
N VAL A 78 1.92 -9.55 -1.15
CA VAL A 78 0.85 -9.16 -0.24
C VAL A 78 -0.45 -8.97 -1.02
N LYS A 79 -1.58 -9.36 -0.42
CA LYS A 79 -2.92 -9.16 -0.99
C LYS A 79 -3.60 -7.98 -0.31
N GLU A 80 -3.98 -6.96 -1.08
CA GLU A 80 -4.59 -5.73 -0.55
C GLU A 80 -5.91 -6.03 0.18
N ALA A 81 -6.71 -6.99 -0.29
CA ALA A 81 -7.99 -7.31 0.34
C ALA A 81 -7.88 -7.71 1.80
N ARG A 82 -6.73 -8.29 2.17
CA ARG A 82 -6.43 -8.73 3.53
C ARG A 82 -6.10 -7.57 4.48
N LEU A 83 -5.80 -6.38 3.94
CA LEU A 83 -5.59 -5.17 4.74
C LEU A 83 -6.91 -4.58 5.27
N SER A 84 -8.07 -5.00 4.75
CA SER A 84 -9.37 -4.45 5.16
C SER A 84 -9.66 -4.63 6.65
N ALA A 85 -9.27 -5.75 7.26
CA ALA A 85 -9.46 -6.00 8.69
C ALA A 85 -8.59 -5.05 9.54
N VAL A 86 -7.38 -4.76 9.08
CA VAL A 86 -6.48 -3.80 9.75
C VAL A 86 -6.97 -2.37 9.55
N ALA A 87 -7.58 -2.07 8.40
CA ALA A 87 -8.21 -0.78 8.15
C ALA A 87 -9.32 -0.46 9.16
N ASP A 88 -10.12 -1.45 9.58
CA ASP A 88 -11.13 -1.28 10.64
C ASP A 88 -10.52 -0.81 11.97
N LEU A 89 -9.34 -1.32 12.31
CA LEU A 89 -8.62 -0.90 13.51
C LEU A 89 -8.06 0.51 13.34
N PHE A 90 -7.44 0.78 12.19
CA PHE A 90 -6.86 2.09 11.87
C PHE A 90 -7.88 3.23 11.88
N LEU A 91 -9.14 2.98 11.49
CA LEU A 91 -10.17 4.03 11.55
C LEU A 91 -10.35 4.65 12.94
N LYS A 92 -10.14 3.85 14.00
CA LYS A 92 -10.27 4.31 15.40
C LYS A 92 -9.11 5.22 15.82
N GLU A 93 -8.02 5.22 15.06
CA GLU A 93 -6.80 5.98 15.31
C GLU A 93 -6.79 7.32 14.55
N ILE A 94 -7.76 7.55 13.66
CA ILE A 94 -7.93 8.84 12.96
C ILE A 94 -8.62 9.83 13.91
N ASN A 95 -8.16 11.07 13.92
CA ASN A 95 -8.73 12.14 14.75
C ASN A 95 -10.23 12.31 14.41
N PRO A 96 -11.16 12.06 15.35
CA PRO A 96 -12.59 12.14 15.09
C PRO A 96 -13.04 13.56 14.73
N GLY A 97 -12.30 14.60 15.15
CA GLY A 97 -12.63 15.99 14.85
C GLY A 97 -12.49 16.37 13.37
N VAL A 98 -11.87 15.53 12.54
CA VAL A 98 -11.74 15.75 11.09
C VAL A 98 -12.63 14.81 10.27
N LEU A 99 -13.39 13.93 10.93
CA LEU A 99 -14.23 12.93 10.29
C LEU A 99 -15.69 13.40 10.23
N SER A 100 -16.32 13.17 9.09
CA SER A 100 -17.75 13.42 8.87
C SER A 100 -18.34 12.39 7.92
N THR A 101 -19.63 12.14 8.01
CA THR A 101 -20.36 11.32 7.03
C THR A 101 -20.93 12.21 5.93
N GLU A 102 -20.80 11.79 4.69
CA GLU A 102 -21.42 12.45 3.53
C GLU A 102 -22.32 11.49 2.77
N GLU A 103 -23.50 11.96 2.38
CA GLU A 103 -24.43 11.19 1.58
C GLU A 103 -24.22 11.48 0.09
N PHE A 104 -24.24 10.42 -0.71
CA PHE A 104 -24.21 10.49 -2.17
C PHE A 104 -25.47 9.79 -2.72
N PRO A 105 -26.64 10.48 -2.70
CA PRO A 105 -27.92 9.85 -3.04
C PRO A 105 -27.95 9.23 -4.44
N LYS A 106 -27.30 9.89 -5.42
CA LYS A 106 -27.21 9.39 -6.81
C LYS A 106 -26.45 8.06 -6.93
N ALA A 107 -25.53 7.80 -6.02
CA ALA A 107 -24.72 6.58 -5.98
C ALA A 107 -25.26 5.56 -4.96
N GLY A 108 -26.37 5.86 -4.27
CA GLY A 108 -26.95 4.98 -3.24
C GLY A 108 -25.99 4.65 -2.11
N LYS A 109 -25.06 5.56 -1.78
CA LYS A 109 -24.04 5.36 -0.75
C LYS A 109 -23.92 6.54 0.19
N HIS A 110 -23.46 6.28 1.40
CA HIS A 110 -22.86 7.30 2.26
C HIS A 110 -21.39 6.95 2.51
N SER A 111 -20.55 7.94 2.75
CA SER A 111 -19.12 7.74 2.94
C SER A 111 -18.66 8.40 4.22
N LEU A 112 -17.81 7.73 4.98
CA LEU A 112 -16.96 8.37 5.98
C LEU A 112 -15.87 9.13 5.25
N VAL A 113 -15.78 10.42 5.50
CA VAL A 113 -14.89 11.37 4.84
C VAL A 113 -14.02 12.06 5.87
N LEU A 114 -12.74 12.20 5.56
CA LEU A 114 -11.82 13.06 6.27
C LEU A 114 -11.76 14.41 5.56
N THR A 115 -11.93 15.50 6.32
CA THR A 115 -11.77 16.87 5.80
C THR A 115 -10.48 17.50 6.31
N ASN A 116 -9.60 17.89 5.39
CA ASN A 116 -8.35 18.57 5.72
C ASN A 116 -8.13 19.76 4.78
N LYS A 117 -8.10 20.98 5.34
CA LYS A 117 -7.92 22.24 4.59
C LYS A 117 -8.87 22.40 3.39
N GLY A 118 -10.11 21.93 3.53
CA GLY A 118 -11.13 21.97 2.47
C GLY A 118 -11.08 20.80 1.48
N GLU A 119 -10.03 19.98 1.50
CA GLU A 119 -10.00 18.72 0.75
C GLU A 119 -10.79 17.65 1.52
N LYS A 120 -11.59 16.87 0.78
CA LYS A 120 -12.40 15.76 1.29
C LYS A 120 -11.86 14.45 0.75
N ILE A 121 -11.45 13.57 1.66
CA ILE A 121 -10.88 12.27 1.33
C ILE A 121 -11.82 11.20 1.85
N GLY A 122 -12.39 10.41 0.93
CA GLY A 122 -13.16 9.23 1.31
C GLY A 122 -12.28 8.24 2.05
N ILE A 123 -12.77 7.73 3.16
CA ILE A 123 -12.10 6.75 4.00
C ILE A 123 -12.78 5.39 3.84
N ARG A 124 -14.11 5.37 3.96
CA ARG A 124 -14.94 4.18 3.84
C ARG A 124 -16.26 4.54 3.18
N ASP A 125 -16.70 3.69 2.26
CA ASP A 125 -18.03 3.73 1.66
C ASP A 125 -18.97 2.73 2.35
N TYR A 126 -20.22 3.13 2.50
CA TYR A 126 -21.31 2.33 3.03
C TYR A 126 -22.44 2.28 2.00
N PHE A 127 -22.77 1.06 1.59
CA PHE A 127 -23.84 0.73 0.67
C PHE A 127 -24.93 -0.06 1.43
N SER A 128 -26.09 -0.28 0.82
CA SER A 128 -27.14 -1.13 1.39
C SER A 128 -26.59 -2.54 1.69
N GLY A 129 -26.31 -2.80 2.97
CA GLY A 129 -25.82 -4.09 3.48
C GLY A 129 -24.31 -4.33 3.33
N HIS A 130 -23.52 -3.39 2.81
CA HIS A 130 -22.10 -3.61 2.54
C HIS A 130 -21.25 -2.40 2.92
N GLN A 131 -20.02 -2.64 3.38
CA GLN A 131 -19.04 -1.60 3.68
C GLN A 131 -17.76 -1.87 2.90
N LYS A 132 -17.09 -0.82 2.46
CA LYS A 132 -15.88 -0.93 1.65
C LYS A 132 -14.88 0.16 2.00
N ASN A 133 -13.66 -0.22 2.34
CA ASN A 133 -12.56 0.71 2.53
C ASN A 133 -12.13 1.32 1.20
N THR A 134 -11.68 2.56 1.22
CA THR A 134 -11.16 3.21 0.00
C THR A 134 -9.69 2.85 -0.22
N CYS A 135 -9.19 2.93 -1.46
CA CYS A 135 -7.78 2.68 -1.76
C CYS A 135 -6.84 3.55 -0.91
N ALA A 136 -7.15 4.84 -0.71
CA ALA A 136 -6.33 5.72 0.13
C ALA A 136 -6.21 5.22 1.59
N SER A 137 -7.30 4.66 2.15
CA SER A 137 -7.27 4.07 3.48
C SER A 137 -6.48 2.76 3.55
N LEU A 138 -6.55 1.92 2.50
CA LEU A 138 -5.79 0.67 2.43
C LEU A 138 -4.30 0.94 2.24
N ILE A 139 -3.93 1.92 1.41
CA ILE A 139 -2.56 2.40 1.25
C ILE A 139 -2.01 2.92 2.59
N ALA A 140 -2.77 3.72 3.35
CA ALA A 140 -2.33 4.20 4.66
C ALA A 140 -2.01 3.03 5.62
N VAL A 141 -2.88 2.03 5.67
CA VAL A 141 -2.69 0.82 6.47
C VAL A 141 -1.50 0.00 5.98
N TRP A 142 -1.32 -0.12 4.67
CA TRP A 142 -0.19 -0.81 4.05
C TRP A 142 1.15 -0.20 4.48
N GLN A 143 1.25 1.13 4.48
CA GLN A 143 2.44 1.83 4.97
C GLN A 143 2.70 1.53 6.45
N LEU A 144 1.66 1.61 7.30
CA LEU A 144 1.77 1.34 8.73
C LEU A 144 2.15 -0.11 9.04
N ALA A 145 1.62 -1.08 8.28
CA ALA A 145 1.98 -2.49 8.41
C ALA A 145 3.47 -2.72 8.12
N ARG A 146 4.00 -2.13 7.04
CA ARG A 146 5.44 -2.20 6.72
C ARG A 146 6.33 -1.48 7.74
N LEU A 147 5.81 -0.50 8.46
CA LEU A 147 6.50 0.14 9.59
C LEU A 147 6.35 -0.65 10.92
N GLY A 148 5.64 -1.78 10.90
CA GLY A 148 5.47 -2.65 12.07
C GLY A 148 4.44 -2.15 13.09
N VAL A 149 3.56 -1.22 12.71
CA VAL A 149 2.47 -0.74 13.58
C VAL A 149 1.38 -1.81 13.73
N TYR A 150 1.11 -2.55 12.64
CA TYR A 150 0.15 -3.62 12.62
C TYR A 150 0.82 -4.92 12.21
N GLU A 151 0.56 -5.98 12.96
CA GLU A 151 0.91 -7.34 12.55
C GLU A 151 -0.11 -7.83 11.52
N LEU A 152 0.39 -8.34 10.40
CA LEU A 152 -0.45 -8.93 9.37
C LEU A 152 -0.63 -10.43 9.67
N GLU A 153 -1.85 -10.92 9.47
CA GLU A 153 -2.14 -12.36 9.56
C GLU A 153 -1.30 -13.14 8.55
N LYS A 154 -0.94 -14.40 8.87
CA LYS A 154 -0.04 -15.22 8.03
C LYS A 154 -0.59 -15.41 6.61
N GLU A 155 -1.90 -15.38 6.46
CA GLU A 155 -2.63 -15.54 5.20
C GLU A 155 -2.62 -14.26 4.34
N THR A 156 -2.14 -13.14 4.88
CA THR A 156 -2.06 -11.84 4.20
C THR A 156 -0.97 -11.80 3.13
N PHE A 157 0.08 -12.59 3.30
CA PHE A 157 1.22 -12.57 2.39
C PHE A 157 1.86 -13.94 2.16
N ILE A 158 2.43 -14.11 0.98
CA ILE A 158 3.31 -15.23 0.66
C ILE A 158 4.73 -14.82 1.04
N LYS A 159 5.27 -15.46 2.08
CA LYS A 159 6.66 -15.28 2.52
C LYS A 159 7.61 -16.11 1.66
N ARG A 160 8.65 -15.48 1.11
CA ARG A 160 9.66 -16.12 0.25
C ARG A 160 11.08 -16.08 0.80
N SER A 161 11.31 -15.33 1.88
CA SER A 161 12.59 -15.28 2.57
C SER A 161 12.39 -15.12 4.08
N GLU A 162 13.43 -15.38 4.87
CA GLU A 162 13.42 -15.21 6.33
C GLU A 162 13.64 -13.77 6.79
N LYS A 163 13.67 -12.80 5.86
CA LYS A 163 13.83 -11.40 6.24
C LYS A 163 12.62 -10.93 7.08
N PRO A 164 12.82 -9.95 7.98
CA PRO A 164 11.69 -9.26 8.60
C PRO A 164 10.81 -8.55 7.57
N PHE A 165 9.50 -8.60 7.78
CA PHE A 165 8.54 -7.85 6.98
C PHE A 165 8.61 -6.34 7.29
N SER A 166 8.69 -6.01 8.58
CA SER A 166 8.70 -4.63 9.06
C SER A 166 10.09 -4.00 9.05
N ALA A 167 10.12 -2.69 8.78
CA ALA A 167 11.33 -1.90 8.64
C ALA A 167 11.23 -0.55 9.36
N ALA A 168 12.39 0.10 9.54
CA ALA A 168 12.45 1.44 10.11
C ALA A 168 11.92 2.53 9.17
N ARG A 169 11.99 2.31 7.85
CA ARG A 169 11.51 3.20 6.79
C ARG A 169 10.86 2.39 5.66
N THR A 170 9.96 3.01 4.90
CA THR A 170 9.37 2.40 3.70
C THR A 170 9.73 3.19 2.46
N ILE A 171 9.87 2.48 1.34
CA ILE A 171 9.99 3.07 0.02
C ILE A 171 8.91 2.43 -0.86
N THR A 172 8.11 3.24 -1.53
CA THR A 172 7.13 2.79 -2.53
C THR A 172 7.52 3.29 -3.90
N VAL A 173 7.72 2.37 -4.84
CA VAL A 173 8.12 2.65 -6.22
C VAL A 173 6.92 2.41 -7.13
N LEU A 174 6.29 3.49 -7.58
CA LEU A 174 5.05 3.42 -8.34
C LEU A 174 5.03 4.41 -9.50
N PRO A 175 4.24 4.18 -10.54
CA PRO A 175 4.01 5.16 -11.59
C PRO A 175 3.33 6.43 -11.08
N GLU A 176 3.52 7.53 -11.81
CA GLU A 176 2.95 8.85 -11.51
C GLU A 176 1.43 8.84 -11.24
N LYS A 177 0.67 7.96 -11.92
CA LYS A 177 -0.79 7.87 -11.76
C LYS A 177 -1.25 7.53 -10.33
N TYR A 178 -0.39 6.93 -9.50
CA TYR A 178 -0.70 6.58 -8.11
C TYR A 178 -0.43 7.72 -7.12
N ARG A 179 0.26 8.78 -7.54
CA ARG A 179 0.67 9.89 -6.65
C ARG A 179 -0.51 10.50 -5.89
N GLU A 180 -1.65 10.68 -6.55
CA GLU A 180 -2.83 11.26 -5.91
C GLU A 180 -3.33 10.39 -4.74
N SER A 181 -3.39 9.07 -4.93
CA SER A 181 -3.82 8.12 -3.91
C SER A 181 -2.85 8.06 -2.74
N GLU A 182 -1.54 8.07 -3.01
CA GLU A 182 -0.49 8.10 -1.98
C GLU A 182 -0.48 9.42 -1.19
N ASN A 183 -0.73 10.55 -1.86
CA ASN A 183 -0.88 11.85 -1.21
C ASN A 183 -2.09 11.85 -0.27
N LYS A 184 -3.23 11.29 -0.72
CA LYS A 184 -4.43 11.13 0.10
C LYS A 184 -4.14 10.24 1.32
N ALA A 185 -3.50 9.10 1.14
CA ALA A 185 -3.07 8.22 2.23
C ALA A 185 -2.18 8.97 3.25
N THR A 186 -1.23 9.76 2.76
CA THR A 186 -0.37 10.61 3.60
C THR A 186 -1.17 11.63 4.41
N ILE A 187 -2.20 12.26 3.82
CA ILE A 187 -3.07 13.20 4.54
C ILE A 187 -3.86 12.47 5.63
N ILE A 188 -4.36 11.26 5.36
CA ILE A 188 -5.05 10.44 6.35
C ILE A 188 -4.11 10.13 7.52
N LEU A 189 -2.88 9.68 7.24
CA LEU A 189 -1.88 9.38 8.27
C LEU A 189 -1.53 10.60 9.12
N LYS A 190 -1.35 11.78 8.51
CA LYS A 190 -1.09 13.05 9.23
C LYS A 190 -2.21 13.46 10.18
N ASN A 191 -3.42 12.95 9.98
CA ASN A 191 -4.59 13.21 10.81
C ASN A 191 -4.93 12.01 11.72
N SER A 192 -3.96 11.16 12.01
CA SER A 192 -4.09 10.00 12.91
C SER A 192 -3.05 10.05 14.04
N ASN A 193 -3.15 9.11 14.99
CA ASN A 193 -2.15 8.91 16.04
C ASN A 193 -0.75 8.56 15.48
N PHE A 194 -0.64 8.24 14.19
CA PHE A 194 0.60 7.87 13.51
C PHE A 194 1.20 9.00 12.66
N ALA A 195 0.77 10.25 12.83
CA ALA A 195 1.30 11.39 12.07
C ALA A 195 2.83 11.50 12.12
N HIS A 196 3.44 11.11 13.25
CA HIS A 196 4.87 11.10 13.49
C HIS A 196 5.66 10.03 12.71
N LEU A 197 4.99 9.14 11.98
CA LEU A 197 5.64 8.11 11.16
C LEU A 197 5.71 8.49 9.67
N VAL A 198 5.06 9.58 9.27
CA VAL A 198 4.98 10.00 7.87
C VAL A 198 6.35 10.35 7.28
N ASP A 199 7.29 10.83 8.09
CA ASP A 199 8.68 11.13 7.70
C ASP A 199 9.53 9.88 7.42
N LYS A 200 9.02 8.70 7.75
CA LYS A 200 9.62 7.38 7.47
C LYS A 200 9.09 6.76 6.17
N ILE A 201 8.14 7.40 5.50
CA ILE A 201 7.53 6.93 4.26
C ILE A 201 8.09 7.71 3.09
N GLU A 202 8.70 7.01 2.14
CA GLU A 202 9.29 7.58 0.93
C GLU A 202 8.57 7.06 -0.31
N HIS A 203 8.39 7.93 -1.30
CA HIS A 203 7.78 7.57 -2.58
C HIS A 203 8.74 7.93 -3.72
N VAL A 204 8.87 7.00 -4.67
CA VAL A 204 9.59 7.21 -5.93
C VAL A 204 8.59 7.02 -7.06
N PHE A 205 8.25 8.13 -7.72
CA PHE A 205 7.32 8.14 -8.86
C PHE A 205 8.04 8.30 -10.19
N PHE A 206 7.51 7.69 -11.25
CA PHE A 206 8.10 7.70 -12.60
C PHE A 206 7.05 7.79 -13.72
#